data_AF-A0A1G1Y4N1-F1
#
_entry.id   AF-A0A1G1Y4N1-F1
#
_cell.length_a   1.000
_cell.length_b   1.000
_cell.length_c   1.000
_cell.angle_alpha   90.00
_cell.angle_beta   90.00
_cell.angle_gamma   90.00
#
_symmetry.space_group_name_H-M   'P 1'
#
loop_
_entity.id
_entity.type
_entity.pdbx_description
1 polymer ?
#
loop_
_entity_poly.entity_id
_entity_poly.type
_entity_poly.pdbx_seq_one_letter_code
_entity_poly.pdbx_strand_id
1 'polypeptide(L)'
;MSAIKKMKDNLLKIFWGNTVVPRGLFELNQYFRLNGPIAFNYERKDGLIVACSNNFRHGSIITSGQDETELDKNIKDAILTSFEVPSSYAKEAKIAKSY
;
A
#
# COMPACT_ATOMS: atom_id res chain seq x y z
N MET A 1 10.91 -10.78 -24.75
CA MET A 1 10.67 -11.38 -23.41
C MET A 1 10.81 -10.27 -22.38
N SER A 2 9.73 -9.92 -21.68
CA SER A 2 9.75 -8.86 -20.66
C SER A 2 10.15 -9.45 -19.30
N ALA A 3 11.09 -8.81 -18.62
CA ALA A 3 11.59 -9.19 -17.29
C ALA A 3 10.46 -9.35 -16.24
N ILE A 4 9.33 -8.68 -16.45
CA ILE A 4 8.12 -8.75 -15.61
C ILE A 4 7.49 -10.15 -15.64
N LYS A 5 7.54 -10.87 -16.78
CA LYS A 5 6.95 -12.21 -16.89
C LYS A 5 7.75 -13.25 -16.09
N LYS A 6 9.09 -13.16 -16.09
CA LYS A 6 9.95 -14.09 -15.33
C LYS A 6 9.88 -13.86 -13.82
N MET A 7 9.63 -12.63 -13.38
CA MET A 7 9.49 -12.31 -11.95
C MET A 7 8.20 -12.90 -11.36
N LYS A 8 7.10 -12.87 -12.13
CA LYS A 8 5.83 -13.51 -11.74
C LYS A 8 5.96 -15.03 -11.59
N ASP A 9 6.69 -15.69 -12.50
CA ASP A 9 6.83 -17.15 -12.47
C ASP A 9 7.68 -17.64 -11.29
N ASN A 10 8.68 -16.87 -10.85
CA ASN A 10 9.44 -17.21 -9.64
C ASN A 10 8.66 -16.96 -8.35
N LEU A 11 7.77 -15.96 -8.33
CA LEU A 11 6.84 -15.76 -7.22
C LEU A 11 5.86 -16.94 -7.11
N LEU A 12 5.30 -17.39 -8.24
CA LEU A 12 4.35 -18.51 -8.31
C LEU A 12 4.91 -19.84 -7.77
N LYS A 13 6.22 -20.10 -7.91
CA LYS A 13 6.84 -21.31 -7.35
C LYS A 13 7.06 -21.25 -5.83
N ILE A 14 7.14 -20.06 -5.24
CA ILE A 14 7.24 -19.88 -3.78
C ILE A 14 5.85 -20.01 -3.13
N PHE A 15 4.78 -19.64 -3.85
CA PHE A 15 3.38 -19.77 -3.40
C PHE A 15 2.86 -21.20 -3.28
N TRP A 16 3.54 -22.22 -3.82
CA TRP A 16 3.02 -23.59 -3.89
C TRP A 16 3.32 -24.49 -2.68
N GLY A 17 3.91 -23.96 -1.60
CA GLY A 17 4.37 -24.78 -0.48
C GLY A 17 3.51 -24.77 0.78
N ASN A 18 2.89 -23.65 1.14
CA ASN A 18 1.97 -23.57 2.27
C ASN A 18 1.31 -22.19 2.30
N THR A 19 0.07 -22.18 2.77
CA THR A 19 -0.80 -21.02 3.00
C THR A 19 -0.19 -20.02 3.98
N VAL A 20 0.84 -19.30 3.54
CA VAL A 20 1.50 -18.25 4.33
C VAL A 20 1.02 -16.91 3.78
N VAL A 21 0.01 -16.35 4.44
CA VAL A 21 -0.36 -14.95 4.27
C VAL A 21 0.91 -14.11 4.48
N PRO A 22 1.23 -13.13 3.61
CA PRO A 22 2.41 -12.29 3.82
C PRO A 22 2.38 -11.73 5.24
N ARG A 23 3.47 -11.89 5.98
CA ARG A 23 3.58 -11.38 7.35
C ARG A 23 3.20 -9.89 7.43
N GLY A 24 3.59 -9.14 6.41
CA GLY A 24 3.19 -7.75 6.21
C GLY A 24 1.69 -7.49 6.21
N LEU A 25 0.88 -8.41 5.65
CA LEU A 25 -0.58 -8.27 5.63
C LEU A 25 -1.18 -8.48 7.03
N PHE A 26 -0.60 -9.41 7.81
CA PHE A 26 -0.97 -9.57 9.21
C PHE A 26 -0.59 -8.33 10.03
N GLU A 27 0.62 -7.81 9.84
CA GLU A 27 1.11 -6.61 10.52
C GLU A 27 0.31 -5.36 10.15
N LEU A 28 -0.07 -5.20 8.88
CA LEU A 28 -0.95 -4.12 8.42
C LEU A 28 -2.33 -4.19 9.09
N ASN A 29 -2.93 -5.38 9.15
CA ASN A 29 -4.21 -5.57 9.84
C ASN A 29 -4.09 -5.32 11.35
N GLN A 30 -3.01 -5.80 11.97
CA GLN A 30 -2.75 -5.55 13.39
C GLN A 30 -2.52 -4.05 13.66
N TYR A 31 -1.79 -3.37 12.77
CA TYR A 31 -1.56 -1.93 12.83
C TYR A 31 -2.89 -1.18 12.80
N PHE A 32 -3.76 -1.45 11.81
CA PHE A 32 -5.07 -0.80 11.72
C PHE A 32 -5.97 -1.10 12.92
N ARG A 33 -5.87 -2.31 13.50
CA ARG A 33 -6.62 -2.66 14.71
C ARG A 33 -6.14 -1.90 15.95
N LEU A 34 -4.83 -1.68 16.09
CA LEU A 34 -4.24 -1.03 17.27
C LEU A 34 -4.25 0.50 17.17
N ASN A 35 -4.04 1.05 15.98
CA ASN A 35 -3.83 2.49 15.75
C ASN A 35 -4.98 3.14 14.96
N GLY A 36 -5.91 2.36 14.43
CA GLY A 36 -6.95 2.85 13.52
C GLY A 36 -6.43 3.06 12.10
N PRO A 37 -7.28 3.60 11.20
CA PRO A 37 -6.91 3.90 9.82
C PRO A 37 -5.83 5.01 9.76
N ILE A 38 -5.00 4.97 8.71
CA ILE A 38 -4.02 6.02 8.45
C ILE A 38 -4.76 7.21 7.82
N ALA A 39 -4.70 8.36 8.47
CA ALA A 39 -5.27 9.61 7.99
C ALA A 39 -4.21 10.41 7.23
N PHE A 40 -4.66 11.09 6.17
CA PHE A 40 -3.83 11.87 5.27
C PHE A 40 -4.34 13.30 5.21
N ASN A 41 -3.40 14.25 5.24
CA ASN A 41 -3.65 15.64 4.90
C ASN A 41 -3.35 15.84 3.41
N TYR A 42 -4.25 16.53 2.71
CA TYR A 42 -4.15 16.76 1.28
C TYR A 42 -3.84 18.22 0.99
N GLU A 43 -2.80 18.47 0.22
CA GLU A 43 -2.41 19.80 -0.25
C GLU A 43 -2.28 19.80 -1.78
N ARG A 44 -2.78 20.84 -2.45
CA ARG A 44 -2.54 21.02 -3.88
C ARG A 44 -1.33 21.93 -4.08
N LYS A 45 -0.28 21.44 -4.74
CA LYS A 45 0.93 22.20 -5.08
C LYS A 45 1.34 21.94 -6.51
N ASP A 46 1.64 22.99 -7.26
CA ASP A 46 2.15 22.91 -8.64
C ASP A 46 1.29 22.04 -9.60
N GLY A 47 -0.03 22.05 -9.40
CA GLY A 47 -0.97 21.24 -10.19
C GLY A 47 -1.07 19.77 -9.78
N LEU A 48 -0.34 19.34 -8.75
CA LEU A 48 -0.41 18.01 -8.15
C LEU A 48 -1.17 18.04 -6.83
N ILE A 49 -1.84 16.95 -6.50
CA ILE A 49 -2.42 16.69 -5.17
C ILE A 49 -1.39 15.88 -4.39
N VAL A 50 -0.94 16.41 -3.26
CA VAL A 50 0.03 15.79 -2.36
C VAL A 50 -0.72 15.31 -1.11
N ALA A 51 -0.58 14.03 -0.77
CA ALA A 51 -1.09 13.46 0.47
C ALA A 51 0.06 13.15 1.42
N CYS A 52 -0.07 13.59 2.68
CA CYS A 52 0.90 13.35 3.75
C CYS A 52 0.20 12.70 4.95
N SER A 53 0.67 11.54 5.39
CA SER A 53 0.10 10.85 6.56
C SER A 53 0.33 11.64 7.84
N ASN A 54 -0.70 11.83 8.66
CA ASN A 54 -0.62 12.61 9.90
C ASN A 54 -0.53 11.76 11.18
N ASN A 55 -0.82 10.46 11.09
CA ASN A 55 -0.94 9.56 12.24
C ASN A 55 -0.24 8.20 12.00
N PHE A 56 0.67 8.13 11.01
CA PHE A 56 1.43 6.92 10.74
C PHE A 56 2.61 6.78 11.72
N ARG A 57 2.67 5.70 12.49
CA ARG A 57 3.69 5.54 13.54
C ARG A 57 5.04 5.03 13.05
N HIS A 58 5.08 4.42 11.87
CA HIS A 58 6.34 3.90 11.30
C HIS A 58 7.09 4.94 10.45
N GLY A 59 6.66 6.22 10.48
CA GLY A 59 7.30 7.32 9.76
C GLY A 59 6.27 8.26 9.15
N SER A 60 6.47 8.65 7.90
CA SER A 60 5.50 9.45 7.15
C SER A 60 5.37 8.92 5.73
N ILE A 61 4.14 8.67 5.32
CA ILE A 61 3.80 8.31 3.94
C ILE A 61 3.49 9.62 3.22
N ILE A 62 4.33 9.97 2.24
CA ILE A 62 4.16 11.15 1.39
C ILE A 62 4.00 10.65 -0.04
N THR A 63 2.88 10.99 -0.68
CA THR A 63 2.57 10.59 -2.05
C THR A 63 1.94 11.75 -2.80
N SER A 64 2.08 11.77 -4.12
CA SER A 64 1.41 12.77 -4.97
C SER A 64 0.74 12.11 -6.17
N GLY A 65 -0.25 12.79 -6.75
CA GLY A 65 -0.93 12.38 -7.98
C GLY A 65 -1.46 13.60 -8.74
N GLN A 66 -1.64 13.48 -10.06
CA GLN A 66 -2.23 14.51 -10.90
C GLN A 66 -3.74 14.61 -10.69
N ASP A 67 -4.37 13.49 -10.33
CA ASP A 67 -5.78 13.40 -10.01
C ASP A 67 -6.02 12.52 -8.76
N GLU A 68 -7.25 12.52 -8.27
CA GLU A 68 -7.64 11.75 -7.08
C GLU A 68 -7.49 10.23 -7.25
N THR A 69 -7.63 9.73 -8.48
CA THR A 69 -7.54 8.30 -8.79
C THR A 69 -6.09 7.82 -8.74
N GLU A 70 -5.19 8.58 -9.35
CA GLU A 70 -3.75 8.36 -9.29
C GLU A 70 -3.25 8.49 -7.85
N LEU A 71 -3.73 9.50 -7.13
CA LEU A 71 -3.37 9.69 -5.72
C LEU A 71 -3.80 8.51 -4.85
N ASP A 72 -5.05 8.05 -4.96
CA ASP A 72 -5.55 6.90 -4.21
C ASP A 72 -4.73 5.62 -4.50
N LYS A 73 -4.36 5.42 -5.77
CA LYS A 73 -3.49 4.31 -6.17
C LYS A 73 -2.10 4.44 -5.53
N ASN A 74 -1.50 5.62 -5.55
CA ASN A 74 -0.18 5.87 -4.99
C ASN A 74 -0.17 5.73 -3.47
N ILE A 75 -1.22 6.21 -2.79
CA ILE A 75 -1.40 6.01 -1.33
C ILE A 75 -1.44 4.52 -1.00
N LYS A 76 -2.27 3.74 -1.72
CA LYS A 76 -2.38 2.29 -1.49
C LYS A 76 -1.07 1.58 -1.73
N ASP A 77 -0.37 1.90 -2.81
CA ASP A 77 0.91 1.29 -3.14
C ASP A 77 1.97 1.63 -2.09
N ALA A 78 2.01 2.87 -1.61
CA ALA A 78 2.93 3.30 -0.56
C ALA A 78 2.64 2.61 0.79
N ILE A 79 1.36 2.46 1.16
CA ILE A 79 0.97 1.68 2.35
C ILE A 79 1.43 0.23 2.19
N LEU A 80 1.09 -0.43 1.08
CA LEU A 80 1.46 -1.83 0.86
C LEU A 80 2.98 -2.03 0.87
N THR A 81 3.72 -1.11 0.23
CA THR A 81 5.19 -1.11 0.22
C THR A 81 5.76 -0.93 1.63
N SER A 82 5.18 -0.04 2.44
CA SER A 82 5.62 0.19 3.83
C SER A 82 5.48 -1.05 4.72
N PHE A 83 4.56 -1.94 4.39
CA PHE A 83 4.35 -3.21 5.09
C PHE A 83 4.90 -4.41 4.32
N GLU A 84 5.72 -4.20 3.28
CA GLU A 84 6.27 -5.27 2.43
C GLU A 84 5.20 -6.23 1.85
N VAL A 85 3.99 -5.71 1.65
CA VAL A 85 2.86 -6.47 1.10
C VAL A 85 2.86 -6.33 -0.43
N PRO A 86 2.89 -7.44 -1.18
CA PRO A 86 2.78 -7.36 -2.63
C PRO A 86 1.46 -6.71 -3.05
N SER A 87 1.49 -5.86 -4.07
CA SER A 87 0.31 -5.13 -4.57
C SER A 87 -0.87 -6.02 -4.99
N SER A 88 -0.62 -7.31 -5.28
CA SER A 88 -1.67 -8.32 -5.51
C SER A 88 -2.64 -8.49 -4.32
N TYR A 89 -2.19 -8.17 -3.11
CA TYR A 89 -2.96 -8.27 -1.86
C TYR A 89 -3.70 -6.97 -1.50
N ALA A 90 -3.69 -5.95 -2.37
CA ALA A 90 -4.39 -4.69 -2.13
C ALA A 90 -5.89 -4.86 -1.80
N LYS A 91 -6.54 -5.89 -2.36
CA LYS A 91 -7.95 -6.23 -2.08
C LYS A 91 -8.15 -6.78 -0.67
N GLU A 92 -7.16 -7.49 -0.13
CA GLU A 92 -7.22 -8.16 1.17
C GLU A 92 -6.79 -7.24 2.31
N ALA A 93 -5.98 -6.22 1.99
CA ALA A 93 -5.48 -5.21 2.92
C ALA A 93 -6.55 -4.25 3.48
N LYS A 94 -7.81 -4.32 3.01
CA LYS A 94 -8.95 -3.47 3.43
C LYS A 94 -8.52 -2.03 3.75
N ILE A 95 -7.73 -1.42 2.87
CA ILE A 95 -7.29 -0.03 3.03
C ILE A 95 -8.56 0.82 2.93
N ALA A 96 -9.05 1.27 4.09
CA ALA A 96 -10.25 2.09 4.16
C ALA A 96 -10.01 3.35 3.34
N LYS A 97 -10.90 3.60 2.36
CA LYS A 97 -10.96 4.88 1.66
C LYS A 97 -11.17 5.97 2.72
N SER A 98 -10.14 6.76 3.00
CA SER A 98 -10.30 8.00 3.74
C SER A 98 -10.74 9.05 2.72
N TYR A 99 -12.05 9.29 2.64
CA TYR A 99 -12.61 10.54 2.12
C TYR A 99 -12.88 11.46 3.30
#